data_AF-A0A1D3RLV6-F1
#
_entry.id   AF-A0A1D3RLV6-F1
#
_cell.length_a   1.000
_cell.length_b   1.000
_cell.length_c   1.000
_cell.angle_alpha   90.00
_cell.angle_beta   90.00
_cell.angle_gamma   90.00
#
_symmetry.space_group_name_H-M   'P 1'
#
loop_
_entity.id
_entity.type
_entity.pdbx_description
1 polymer ?
#
loop_
_entity_poly.entity_id
_entity_poly.type
_entity_poly.pdbx_seq_one_letter_code
_entity_poly.pdbx_strand_id
1 'polypeptide(L)'
;MLSAWAKHFRNHYCLDTEIDFLRGKRSRRDYLNNIKFPCSTSKLGPGIRAGDFGEVLVADYLQWLLGFCVPRVRWGSKNIRDESPKGSDVIGFRFHKKEDTSQKDVLIVFETKTKFSGSRKNRLQDAINDSAKDHLRIDESLNFIKQKLFEKKEIEQAQRIERFQSPVDMPYKETYGAAAIISDECFDAEELASADCSKISKSAKSQEFFPHPNGDSLVLLVIKGLSMMDLVHELYRRAADEA
;
A
#
# COMPACT_ATOMS: atom_id res chain seq x y z
N MET A 1 12.52 14.05 13.75
CA MET A 1 12.02 13.72 12.40
C MET A 1 11.76 12.22 12.26
N LEU A 2 12.78 11.36 12.41
CA LEU A 2 12.63 9.90 12.23
C LEU A 2 11.77 9.21 13.32
N SER A 3 11.83 9.62 14.58
CA SER A 3 10.99 9.08 15.66
C SER A 3 9.49 9.35 15.47
N ALA A 4 9.14 10.55 14.99
CA ALA A 4 7.75 10.87 14.65
C ALA A 4 7.24 9.98 13.50
N TRP A 5 8.09 9.73 12.51
CA TRP A 5 7.76 8.80 11.43
C TRP A 5 7.65 7.36 11.94
N ALA A 6 8.54 6.92 12.83
CA ALA A 6 8.48 5.58 13.43
C ALA A 6 7.17 5.36 14.21
N LYS A 7 6.70 6.37 14.95
CA LYS A 7 5.39 6.35 15.60
C LYS A 7 4.24 6.30 14.60
N HIS A 8 4.25 7.16 13.58
CA HIS A 8 3.28 7.12 12.47
C HIS A 8 3.23 5.73 11.85
N PHE A 9 4.39 5.18 11.50
CA PHE A 9 4.56 3.86 10.90
C PHE A 9 4.00 2.75 11.80
N ARG A 10 4.38 2.70 13.09
CA ARG A 10 3.83 1.72 14.05
C ARG A 10 2.31 1.74 14.13
N ASN A 11 1.73 2.94 14.14
CA ASN A 11 0.27 3.12 14.25
C ASN A 11 -0.52 2.57 13.04
N HIS A 12 0.15 2.20 11.94
CA HIS A 12 -0.48 1.43 10.87
C HIS A 12 -0.76 -0.02 11.28
N TYR A 13 0.11 -0.62 12.11
CA TYR A 13 0.03 -2.01 12.55
C TYR A 13 -0.76 -2.18 13.86
N CYS A 14 -0.60 -1.23 14.78
CA CYS A 14 -1.21 -1.25 16.10
C CYS A 14 -1.12 0.15 16.68
N LEU A 15 -2.25 0.74 17.10
CA LEU A 15 -2.22 2.04 17.75
C LEU A 15 -1.51 1.94 19.10
N ASP A 16 -0.74 2.95 19.48
CA ASP A 16 -0.09 3.03 20.80
C ASP A 16 -1.06 2.75 21.96
N THR A 17 -2.29 3.24 21.83
CA THR A 17 -3.38 3.07 22.82
C THR A 17 -3.91 1.64 22.91
N GLU A 18 -3.65 0.79 21.92
CA GLU A 18 -4.11 -0.60 21.84
C GLU A 18 -3.03 -1.60 22.26
N ILE A 19 -1.75 -1.21 22.20
CA ILE A 19 -0.62 -2.14 22.43
C ILE A 19 -0.71 -2.78 23.82
N ASP A 20 -0.99 -2.00 24.86
CA ASP A 20 -1.03 -2.53 26.23
C ASP A 20 -2.14 -3.53 26.47
N PHE A 21 -3.27 -3.35 25.78
CA PHE A 21 -4.37 -4.31 25.82
C PHE A 21 -3.98 -5.62 25.11
N LEU A 22 -3.32 -5.53 23.95
CA LEU A 22 -3.06 -6.68 23.09
C LEU A 22 -1.78 -7.47 23.45
N ARG A 23 -0.79 -6.85 24.10
CA ARG A 23 0.53 -7.47 24.33
C ARG A 23 0.54 -8.63 25.33
N GLY A 24 -0.50 -8.73 26.15
CA GLY A 24 -0.51 -9.64 27.30
C GLY A 24 0.66 -9.35 28.24
N LYS A 25 1.44 -10.38 28.61
CA LYS A 25 2.60 -10.24 29.51
C LYS A 25 3.89 -9.76 28.83
N ARG A 26 3.93 -9.64 27.50
CA ARG A 26 5.13 -9.24 26.75
C ARG A 26 5.42 -7.76 26.96
N SER A 27 6.68 -7.34 26.80
CA SER A 27 6.99 -5.92 26.61
C SER A 27 6.34 -5.40 25.31
N ARG A 28 6.12 -4.08 25.18
CA ARG A 28 5.58 -3.49 23.94
C ARG A 28 6.47 -3.83 22.74
N ARG A 29 7.79 -3.66 22.91
CA ARG A 29 8.82 -4.01 21.93
C ARG A 29 8.72 -5.47 21.48
N ASP A 30 8.67 -6.40 22.41
CA ASP A 30 8.63 -7.84 22.10
C ASP A 30 7.31 -8.23 21.43
N TYR A 31 6.20 -7.63 21.85
CA TYR A 31 4.92 -7.84 21.20
C TYR A 31 4.97 -7.37 19.73
N LEU A 32 5.47 -6.16 19.49
CA LEU A 32 5.59 -5.62 18.15
C LEU A 32 6.49 -6.50 17.28
N ASN A 33 7.70 -6.81 17.71
CA ASN A 33 8.65 -7.59 16.91
C ASN A 33 8.23 -9.05 16.71
N ASN A 34 7.60 -9.68 17.69
CA ASN A 34 7.31 -11.11 17.63
C ASN A 34 5.91 -11.44 17.11
N ILE A 35 4.96 -10.51 17.20
CA ILE A 35 3.54 -10.75 16.86
C ILE A 35 3.05 -9.85 15.72
N LYS A 36 3.38 -8.54 15.72
CA LYS A 36 2.75 -7.58 14.80
C LYS A 36 3.58 -7.25 13.56
N PHE A 37 4.85 -6.91 13.73
CA PHE A 37 5.75 -6.57 12.64
C PHE A 37 6.26 -7.82 11.94
N PRO A 38 6.46 -7.76 10.61
CA PRO A 38 7.14 -8.84 9.91
C PRO A 38 8.54 -9.06 10.49
N CYS A 39 9.02 -10.30 10.47
CA CYS A 39 10.32 -10.67 11.00
C CYS A 39 11.45 -10.02 10.18
N SER A 40 12.53 -9.60 10.83
CA SER A 40 13.70 -9.06 10.11
C SER A 40 14.60 -10.14 9.50
N THR A 41 14.44 -11.40 9.88
CA THR A 41 15.37 -12.48 9.51
C THR A 41 14.70 -13.75 9.00
N SER A 42 13.37 -13.85 9.03
CA SER A 42 12.68 -14.99 8.44
C SER A 42 12.82 -14.97 6.91
N LYS A 43 12.58 -16.10 6.25
CA LYS A 43 12.72 -16.22 4.78
C LYS A 43 11.85 -15.20 4.01
N LEU A 44 10.67 -14.87 4.53
CA LEU A 44 9.72 -13.96 3.88
C LEU A 44 9.72 -12.56 4.52
N GLY A 45 10.06 -12.46 5.80
CA GLY A 45 9.90 -11.25 6.61
C GLY A 45 10.55 -9.99 6.02
N PRO A 46 11.84 -9.99 5.60
CA PRO A 46 12.47 -8.82 4.97
C PRO A 46 11.71 -8.31 3.73
N GLY A 47 11.22 -9.24 2.90
CA GLY A 47 10.43 -8.90 1.72
C GLY A 47 9.10 -8.24 2.08
N ILE A 48 8.42 -8.75 3.11
CA ILE A 48 7.18 -8.16 3.62
C ILE A 48 7.45 -6.79 4.26
N ARG A 49 8.55 -6.63 5.01
CA ARG A 49 8.95 -5.32 5.57
C ARG A 49 9.12 -4.27 4.49
N ALA A 50 9.85 -4.63 3.42
CA ALA A 50 10.07 -3.76 2.28
C ALA A 50 8.77 -3.44 1.55
N GLY A 51 7.92 -4.45 1.30
CA GLY A 51 6.61 -4.29 0.69
C GLY A 51 5.72 -3.32 1.47
N ASP A 52 5.47 -3.61 2.75
CA ASP A 52 4.65 -2.77 3.61
C ASP A 52 5.18 -1.33 3.70
N PHE A 53 6.51 -1.16 3.77
CA PHE A 53 7.13 0.18 3.73
C PHE A 53 6.80 0.92 2.43
N GLY A 54 6.92 0.25 1.29
CA GLY A 54 6.54 0.82 0.00
C GLY A 54 5.08 1.24 -0.05
N GLU A 55 4.17 0.36 0.39
CA GLU A 55 2.73 0.66 0.45
C GLU A 55 2.44 1.89 1.35
N VAL A 56 3.03 1.95 2.55
CA VAL A 56 2.85 3.09 3.48
C VAL A 56 3.39 4.39 2.87
N LEU A 57 4.53 4.33 2.19
CA LEU A 57 5.13 5.51 1.54
C LEU A 57 4.27 6.05 0.39
N VAL A 58 3.68 5.15 -0.42
CA VAL A 58 2.72 5.54 -1.47
C VAL A 58 1.42 6.08 -0.86
N ALA A 59 0.93 5.48 0.22
CA ALA A 59 -0.22 6.01 0.97
C ALA A 59 0.05 7.41 1.54
N ASP A 60 1.25 7.65 2.08
CA ASP A 60 1.69 8.97 2.55
C ASP A 60 1.78 9.98 1.40
N TYR A 61 2.31 9.58 0.24
CA TYR A 61 2.33 10.39 -0.97
C TYR A 61 0.91 10.80 -1.41
N LEU A 62 -0.01 9.84 -1.52
CA LEU A 62 -1.41 10.09 -1.88
C LEU A 62 -2.08 11.06 -0.89
N GLN A 63 -1.88 10.84 0.41
CA GLN A 63 -2.52 11.64 1.45
C GLN A 63 -1.97 13.06 1.53
N TRP A 64 -0.65 13.20 1.65
CA TRP A 64 -0.03 14.46 2.02
C TRP A 64 0.35 15.32 0.82
N LEU A 65 0.71 14.73 -0.32
CA LEU A 65 1.05 15.49 -1.52
C LEU A 65 -0.12 15.64 -2.48
N LEU A 66 -0.98 14.61 -2.59
CA LEU A 66 -2.11 14.63 -3.52
C LEU A 66 -3.46 14.89 -2.86
N GLY A 67 -3.53 14.97 -1.53
CA GLY A 67 -4.75 15.31 -0.79
C GLY A 67 -5.86 14.25 -0.87
N PHE A 68 -5.51 12.99 -1.09
CA PHE A 68 -6.48 11.89 -0.98
C PHE A 68 -6.73 11.51 0.48
N CYS A 69 -7.94 11.08 0.79
CA CYS A 69 -8.24 10.36 2.01
C CYS A 69 -7.83 8.89 1.84
N VAL A 70 -6.96 8.37 2.71
CA VAL A 70 -6.45 6.99 2.62
C VAL A 70 -6.84 6.23 3.89
N PRO A 71 -7.71 5.20 3.82
CA PRO A 71 -8.10 4.42 4.99
C PRO A 71 -6.98 3.42 5.33
N ARG A 72 -6.17 3.77 6.32
CA ARG A 72 -5.00 2.99 6.78
C ARG A 72 -5.41 1.79 7.65
N VAL A 73 -6.23 0.90 7.10
CA VAL A 73 -6.82 -0.25 7.81
C VAL A 73 -6.19 -1.61 7.45
N ARG A 74 -5.40 -1.66 6.37
CA ARG A 74 -4.78 -2.88 5.83
C ARG A 74 -3.77 -3.52 6.79
N TRP A 75 -2.73 -2.77 7.20
CA TRP A 75 -1.62 -3.32 7.97
C TRP A 75 -2.02 -3.77 9.38
N GLY A 76 -2.92 -3.04 10.05
CA GLY A 76 -3.43 -3.41 11.37
C GLY A 76 -4.28 -4.68 11.38
N SER A 77 -4.78 -5.09 10.20
CA SER A 77 -5.60 -6.29 10.00
C SER A 77 -4.77 -7.55 9.71
N LYS A 78 -3.44 -7.50 9.75
CA LYS A 78 -2.59 -8.68 9.58
C LYS A 78 -2.78 -9.66 10.73
N ASN A 79 -3.25 -10.86 10.41
CA ASN A 79 -3.36 -11.98 11.36
C ASN A 79 -2.04 -12.74 11.50
N ILE A 80 -1.25 -12.81 10.42
CA ILE A 80 0.06 -13.46 10.35
C ILE A 80 1.09 -12.39 9.96
N ARG A 81 2.12 -12.21 10.78
CA ARG A 81 3.08 -11.09 10.62
C ARG A 81 3.87 -11.10 9.31
N ASP A 82 4.20 -12.28 8.78
CA ASP A 82 5.01 -12.45 7.57
C ASP A 82 4.14 -12.70 6.32
N GLU A 83 2.89 -12.25 6.34
CA GLU A 83 1.97 -12.32 5.19
C GLU A 83 1.37 -10.95 4.89
N SER A 84 1.11 -10.69 3.61
CA SER A 84 0.35 -9.51 3.17
C SER A 84 -1.12 -9.88 3.00
N PRO A 85 -2.06 -9.03 3.46
CA PRO A 85 -3.47 -9.19 3.15
C PRO A 85 -3.69 -9.25 1.64
N LYS A 86 -4.67 -10.05 1.20
CA LYS A 86 -5.11 -10.02 -0.21
C LYS A 86 -5.90 -8.74 -0.50
N GLY A 87 -6.09 -8.44 -1.78
CA GLY A 87 -6.71 -7.19 -2.24
C GLY A 87 -5.66 -6.18 -2.70
N SER A 88 -6.11 -5.00 -3.15
CA SER A 88 -5.21 -3.97 -3.67
C SER A 88 -4.31 -3.38 -2.59
N ASP A 89 -3.09 -2.99 -2.98
CA ASP A 89 -2.06 -2.56 -2.06
C ASP A 89 -2.41 -1.22 -1.38
N VAL A 90 -2.73 -0.19 -2.18
CA VAL A 90 -3.06 1.15 -1.68
C VAL A 90 -4.31 1.69 -2.39
N ILE A 91 -5.28 2.17 -1.60
CA ILE A 91 -6.50 2.81 -2.12
C ILE A 91 -6.67 4.19 -1.49
N GLY A 92 -6.97 5.19 -2.31
CA GLY A 92 -7.26 6.56 -1.89
C GLY A 92 -8.58 7.08 -2.46
N PHE A 93 -9.20 8.00 -1.73
CA PHE A 93 -10.48 8.61 -2.07
C PHE A 93 -10.36 10.13 -2.11
N ARG A 94 -10.81 10.75 -3.19
CA ARG A 94 -10.98 12.20 -3.28
C ARG A 94 -12.46 12.48 -3.46
N PHE A 95 -12.99 13.26 -2.54
CA PHE A 95 -14.39 13.67 -2.53
C PHE A 95 -14.48 15.07 -3.12
N HIS A 96 -15.20 15.24 -4.23
CA HIS A 96 -15.35 16.55 -4.87
C HIS A 96 -16.21 17.49 -4.02
N LYS A 97 -17.27 16.94 -3.42
CA LYS A 97 -18.15 17.62 -2.49
C LYS A 97 -18.09 16.94 -1.13
N LYS A 98 -18.18 17.74 -0.07
CA LYS A 98 -18.10 17.24 1.31
C LYS A 98 -19.23 16.26 1.64
N GLU A 99 -20.47 16.59 1.29
CA GLU A 99 -21.66 15.85 1.75
C GLU A 99 -22.37 15.09 0.63
N ASP A 100 -22.47 15.65 -0.59
CA ASP A 100 -23.14 14.97 -1.71
C ASP A 100 -22.18 14.10 -2.53
N THR A 101 -22.73 13.07 -3.18
CA THR A 101 -22.08 12.29 -4.24
C THR A 101 -21.71 13.17 -5.44
N SER A 102 -20.68 12.78 -6.19
CA SER A 102 -20.32 13.48 -7.42
C SER A 102 -19.61 12.58 -8.43
N GLN A 103 -19.95 12.73 -9.70
CA GLN A 103 -19.19 12.20 -10.84
C GLN A 103 -17.72 12.66 -10.91
N LYS A 104 -17.35 13.66 -10.11
CA LYS A 104 -15.98 14.17 -9.98
C LYS A 104 -15.24 13.58 -8.78
N ASP A 105 -15.89 12.73 -7.98
CA ASP A 105 -15.20 11.93 -6.97
C ASP A 105 -14.19 11.02 -7.66
N VAL A 106 -13.07 10.74 -6.98
CA VAL A 106 -11.99 9.91 -7.54
C VAL A 106 -11.66 8.81 -6.56
N LEU A 107 -11.72 7.57 -7.03
CA LEU A 107 -11.12 6.41 -6.41
C LEU A 107 -9.80 6.15 -7.13
N ILE A 108 -8.69 6.11 -6.38
CA ILE A 108 -7.37 5.77 -6.90
C ILE A 108 -6.86 4.49 -6.28
N VAL A 109 -6.36 3.57 -7.09
CA VAL A 109 -5.72 2.33 -6.66
C VAL A 109 -4.28 2.30 -7.15
N PHE A 110 -3.35 1.95 -6.28
CA PHE A 110 -1.95 1.75 -6.64
C PHE A 110 -1.51 0.33 -6.30
N GLU A 111 -0.93 -0.36 -7.29
CA GLU A 111 -0.09 -1.54 -7.08
C GLU A 111 1.34 -1.07 -6.79
N THR A 112 1.98 -1.64 -5.76
CA THR A 112 3.27 -1.14 -5.26
C THR A 112 4.32 -2.23 -5.21
N LYS A 113 5.49 -1.97 -5.82
CA LYS A 113 6.64 -2.89 -5.77
C LYS A 113 7.89 -2.20 -5.25
N THR A 114 8.67 -2.91 -4.44
CA THR A 114 9.96 -2.43 -3.93
C THR A 114 11.14 -3.17 -4.54
N LYS A 115 12.26 -2.45 -4.71
CA LYS A 115 13.55 -2.93 -5.21
C LYS A 115 14.68 -2.44 -4.29
N PHE A 116 14.88 -3.10 -3.16
CA PHE A 116 15.92 -2.74 -2.19
C PHE A 116 17.10 -3.72 -2.15
N SER A 117 17.14 -4.64 -3.11
CA SER A 117 18.25 -5.57 -3.32
C SER A 117 18.50 -5.76 -4.82
N GLY A 118 19.71 -6.23 -5.17
CA GLY A 118 20.26 -6.27 -6.55
C GLY A 118 19.58 -7.22 -7.55
N SER A 119 18.28 -7.45 -7.42
CA SER A 119 17.46 -8.15 -8.41
C SER A 119 17.46 -7.41 -9.76
N ARG A 120 17.62 -8.11 -10.88
CA ARG A 120 17.51 -7.54 -12.25
C ARG A 120 16.07 -7.45 -12.77
N LYS A 121 15.08 -7.43 -11.87
CA LYS A 121 13.66 -7.37 -12.23
C LYS A 121 13.24 -5.92 -12.35
N ASN A 122 12.60 -5.58 -13.47
CA ASN A 122 11.89 -4.33 -13.64
C ASN A 122 10.64 -4.31 -12.73
N ARG A 123 10.79 -3.69 -11.56
CA ARG A 123 9.70 -3.64 -10.56
C ARG A 123 8.58 -2.69 -10.96
N LEU A 124 8.84 -1.72 -11.84
CA LEU A 124 7.78 -0.90 -12.40
C LEU A 124 6.92 -1.72 -13.37
N GLN A 125 7.54 -2.53 -14.24
CA GLN A 125 6.79 -3.44 -15.10
C GLN A 125 5.99 -4.48 -14.28
N ASP A 126 6.57 -5.03 -13.22
CA ASP A 126 5.84 -5.91 -12.29
C ASP A 126 4.58 -5.21 -11.74
N ALA A 127 4.70 -3.94 -11.31
CA ALA A 127 3.57 -3.15 -10.81
C ALA A 127 2.52 -2.87 -11.91
N ILE A 128 2.95 -2.51 -13.12
CA ILE A 128 2.06 -2.31 -14.28
C ILE A 128 1.27 -3.60 -14.56
N ASN A 129 1.95 -4.75 -14.63
CA ASN A 129 1.34 -6.04 -14.90
C ASN A 129 0.29 -6.43 -13.86
N ASP A 130 0.60 -6.21 -12.58
CA ASP A 130 -0.29 -6.60 -11.49
C ASP A 130 -1.47 -5.61 -11.33
N SER A 131 -1.26 -4.32 -11.56
CA SER A 131 -2.32 -3.29 -11.52
C SER A 131 -3.44 -3.52 -12.54
N ALA A 132 -3.16 -4.26 -13.62
CA ALA A 132 -4.15 -4.63 -14.63
C ALA A 132 -5.33 -5.43 -14.05
N LYS A 133 -5.14 -6.04 -12.87
CA LYS A 133 -6.15 -6.87 -12.17
C LYS A 133 -6.88 -6.12 -11.08
N ASP A 134 -6.51 -4.86 -10.77
CA ASP A 134 -7.08 -4.13 -9.63
C ASP A 134 -8.57 -3.87 -9.78
N HIS A 135 -9.04 -3.58 -11.00
CA HIS A 135 -10.47 -3.37 -11.27
C HIS A 135 -11.35 -4.55 -10.84
N LEU A 136 -10.80 -5.78 -10.82
CA LEU A 136 -11.52 -6.98 -10.40
C LEU A 136 -11.66 -7.11 -8.88
N ARG A 137 -10.95 -6.29 -8.10
CA ARG A 137 -10.83 -6.41 -6.63
C ARG A 137 -11.36 -5.19 -5.89
N ILE A 138 -11.88 -4.18 -6.60
CA ILE A 138 -12.35 -2.93 -6.01
C ILE A 138 -13.47 -3.20 -5.02
N ASP A 139 -14.49 -3.97 -5.39
CA ASP A 139 -15.65 -4.24 -4.53
C ASP A 139 -15.26 -4.93 -3.21
N GLU A 140 -14.42 -5.96 -3.28
CA GLU A 140 -13.90 -6.67 -2.11
C GLU A 140 -13.09 -5.73 -1.21
N SER A 141 -12.27 -4.87 -1.81
CA SER A 141 -11.42 -3.91 -1.09
C SER A 141 -12.25 -2.81 -0.42
N LEU A 142 -13.28 -2.28 -1.10
CA LEU A 142 -14.23 -1.30 -0.56
C LEU A 142 -15.02 -1.88 0.61
N ASN A 143 -15.51 -3.12 0.46
CA ASN A 143 -16.21 -3.81 1.53
C ASN A 143 -15.30 -4.00 2.76
N PHE A 144 -14.06 -4.47 2.55
CA PHE A 144 -13.07 -4.61 3.63
C PHE A 144 -12.81 -3.28 4.34
N ILE A 145 -12.59 -2.20 3.58
CA ILE A 145 -12.35 -0.86 4.14
C ILE A 145 -13.54 -0.41 4.99
N LYS A 146 -14.76 -0.48 4.45
CA LYS A 146 -15.97 -0.06 5.14
C LYS A 146 -16.20 -0.87 6.42
N GLN A 147 -16.02 -2.18 6.34
CA GLN A 147 -16.10 -3.07 7.50
C GLN A 147 -15.10 -2.66 8.60
N LYS A 148 -13.83 -2.42 8.24
CA LYS A 148 -12.80 -2.05 9.22
C LYS A 148 -13.02 -0.66 9.83
N LEU A 149 -13.51 0.30 9.06
CA LEU A 149 -13.88 1.61 9.61
C LEU A 149 -15.06 1.48 10.59
N PHE A 150 -16.06 0.66 10.26
CA PHE A 150 -17.18 0.37 11.17
C PHE A 150 -16.73 -0.32 12.46
N GLU A 151 -15.89 -1.36 12.37
CA GLU A 151 -15.31 -2.05 13.54
C GLU A 151 -14.53 -1.10 14.46
N LYS A 152 -13.83 -0.10 13.88
CA LYS A 152 -13.13 0.97 14.60
C LYS A 152 -14.05 2.09 15.12
N LYS A 153 -15.36 2.00 14.88
CA LYS A 153 -16.36 3.03 15.20
C LYS A 153 -16.15 4.36 14.47
N GLU A 154 -15.44 4.36 13.35
CA GLU A 154 -15.28 5.51 12.44
C GLU A 154 -16.48 5.59 11.47
N ILE A 155 -17.68 5.72 12.04
CA ILE A 155 -18.95 5.57 11.31
C ILE A 155 -19.07 6.56 10.14
N GLU A 156 -18.71 7.83 10.37
CA GLU A 156 -18.76 8.87 9.32
C GLU A 156 -17.87 8.50 8.13
N GLN A 157 -16.64 8.04 8.37
CA GLN A 157 -15.74 7.64 7.29
C GLN A 157 -16.24 6.37 6.60
N ALA A 158 -16.77 5.40 7.35
CA ALA A 158 -17.33 4.18 6.79
C ALA A 158 -18.50 4.48 5.83
N GLN A 159 -19.39 5.40 6.21
CA GLN A 159 -20.51 5.83 5.37
C GLN A 159 -20.04 6.53 4.09
N ARG A 160 -18.96 7.33 4.15
CA ARG A 160 -18.41 7.98 2.96
C ARG A 160 -17.92 7.01 1.89
N ILE A 161 -17.56 5.77 2.26
CA ILE A 161 -17.17 4.73 1.30
C ILE A 161 -18.34 4.29 0.41
N GLU A 162 -19.59 4.45 0.84
CA GLU A 162 -20.79 4.08 0.06
C GLU A 162 -20.83 4.74 -1.30
N ARG A 163 -20.29 5.96 -1.40
CA ARG A 163 -20.17 6.74 -2.64
C ARG A 163 -19.43 6.00 -3.75
N PHE A 164 -18.64 4.98 -3.40
CA PHE A 164 -17.84 4.19 -4.33
C PHE A 164 -18.32 2.74 -4.48
N GLN A 165 -19.34 2.30 -3.73
CA GLN A 165 -19.81 0.91 -3.75
C GLN A 165 -20.92 0.63 -4.78
N SER A 166 -21.45 1.68 -5.43
CA SER A 166 -22.53 1.54 -6.41
C SER A 166 -22.29 2.48 -7.61
N PRO A 167 -21.27 2.20 -8.45
CA PRO A 167 -20.86 3.10 -9.55
C PRO A 167 -21.96 3.37 -10.59
N VAL A 168 -22.96 2.50 -10.70
CA VAL A 168 -24.12 2.70 -11.61
C VAL A 168 -25.01 3.84 -11.10
N ASP A 169 -25.34 3.84 -9.81
CA ASP A 169 -26.23 4.84 -9.19
C ASP A 169 -25.46 6.10 -8.74
N MET A 170 -24.21 5.92 -8.34
CA MET A 170 -23.30 6.95 -7.83
C MET A 170 -21.99 6.92 -8.64
N PRO A 171 -22.01 7.38 -9.89
CA PRO A 171 -20.82 7.38 -10.73
C PRO A 171 -19.69 8.22 -10.14
N TYR A 172 -18.46 7.74 -10.31
CA TYR A 172 -17.20 8.39 -9.91
C TYR A 172 -16.10 8.06 -10.93
N LYS A 173 -14.93 8.68 -10.78
CA LYS A 173 -13.75 8.40 -11.63
C LYS A 173 -12.85 7.36 -10.97
N GLU A 174 -12.51 6.33 -11.72
CA GLU A 174 -11.47 5.37 -11.34
C GLU A 174 -10.13 5.79 -11.93
N THR A 175 -9.07 5.65 -11.14
CA THR A 175 -7.70 5.90 -11.56
C THR A 175 -6.82 4.80 -11.01
N TYR A 176 -5.94 4.25 -11.84
CA TYR A 176 -5.02 3.20 -11.46
C TYR A 176 -3.60 3.73 -11.53
N GLY A 177 -2.73 3.15 -10.71
CA GLY A 177 -1.32 3.49 -10.71
C GLY A 177 -0.42 2.31 -10.43
N ALA A 178 0.80 2.41 -10.94
CA ALA A 178 1.87 1.46 -10.74
C ALA A 178 3.05 2.19 -10.09
N ALA A 179 3.43 1.77 -8.89
CA ALA A 179 4.49 2.39 -8.12
C ALA A 179 5.70 1.47 -7.95
N ALA A 180 6.90 2.01 -8.21
CA ALA A 180 8.17 1.37 -7.90
C ALA A 180 8.97 2.21 -6.90
N ILE A 181 9.31 1.62 -5.75
CA ILE A 181 10.22 2.23 -4.77
C ILE A 181 11.56 1.52 -4.85
N ILE A 182 12.61 2.25 -5.21
CA ILE A 182 13.89 1.68 -5.64
C ILE A 182 15.03 2.28 -4.80
N SER A 183 15.86 1.41 -4.24
CA SER A 183 17.15 1.83 -3.68
C SER A 183 18.05 2.35 -4.80
N ASP A 184 18.74 3.47 -4.60
CA ASP A 184 19.63 4.05 -5.61
C ASP A 184 20.71 3.04 -6.07
N GLU A 185 21.19 2.18 -5.18
CA GLU A 185 22.17 1.13 -5.49
C GLU A 185 21.60 0.01 -6.38
N CYS A 186 20.27 -0.07 -6.52
CA CYS A 186 19.55 -1.03 -7.34
C CYS A 186 18.89 -0.38 -8.57
N PHE A 187 19.06 0.93 -8.74
CA PHE A 187 18.46 1.69 -9.82
C PHE A 187 19.21 1.45 -11.14
N ASP A 188 18.43 1.17 -12.18
CA ASP A 188 18.91 1.04 -13.55
C ASP A 188 17.93 1.82 -14.46
N ALA A 189 18.47 2.83 -15.15
CA ALA A 189 17.67 3.71 -15.99
C ALA A 189 17.17 3.02 -17.26
N GLU A 190 17.94 2.09 -17.84
CA GLU A 190 17.53 1.33 -19.01
C GLU A 190 16.45 0.32 -18.65
N GLU A 191 16.60 -0.36 -17.51
CA GLU A 191 15.56 -1.23 -16.96
C GLU A 191 14.26 -0.45 -16.77
N LEU A 192 14.31 0.73 -16.15
CA LEU A 192 13.11 1.53 -15.91
C LEU A 192 12.48 2.03 -17.22
N ALA A 193 13.30 2.51 -18.16
CA ALA A 193 12.84 2.99 -19.46
C ALA A 193 12.24 1.88 -20.33
N SER A 194 12.54 0.61 -20.04
CA SER A 194 11.93 -0.54 -20.73
C SER A 194 10.52 -0.88 -20.23
N ALA A 195 9.98 -0.18 -19.24
CA ALA A 195 8.62 -0.38 -18.76
C ALA A 195 7.61 0.02 -19.85
N ASP A 196 6.68 -0.87 -20.16
CA ASP A 196 5.79 -0.78 -21.31
C ASP A 196 4.35 -1.15 -20.91
N CYS A 197 3.46 -0.15 -20.92
CA CYS A 197 2.04 -0.33 -20.62
C CYS A 197 1.29 -1.06 -21.75
N SER A 198 1.86 -1.17 -22.94
CA SER A 198 1.27 -1.93 -24.06
C SER A 198 1.58 -3.43 -23.98
N LYS A 199 2.48 -3.84 -23.06
CA LYS A 199 2.96 -5.22 -22.93
C LYS A 199 2.81 -5.75 -21.51
N ILE A 200 1.57 -5.96 -21.07
CA ILE A 200 1.29 -6.72 -19.85
C ILE A 200 1.20 -8.21 -20.13
N SER A 201 1.77 -9.02 -19.24
CA SER A 201 1.68 -10.49 -19.30
C SER A 201 0.65 -11.01 -18.31
N LYS A 202 -0.18 -11.98 -18.72
CA LYS A 202 -1.22 -12.59 -17.85
C LYS A 202 -0.60 -13.33 -16.65
N SER A 203 0.62 -13.85 -16.80
CA SER A 203 1.37 -14.52 -15.74
C SER A 203 2.86 -14.49 -16.04
N ALA A 204 3.70 -14.69 -15.02
CA ALA A 204 5.15 -14.75 -15.18
C ALA A 204 5.67 -15.80 -16.18
N LYS A 205 4.81 -16.73 -16.65
CA LYS A 205 5.14 -17.78 -17.62
C LYS A 205 4.53 -17.56 -19.01
N SER A 206 3.66 -16.58 -19.19
CA SER A 206 3.00 -16.34 -20.47
C SER A 206 3.90 -15.53 -21.39
N GLN A 207 4.00 -15.96 -22.65
CA GLN A 207 4.69 -15.23 -23.73
C GLN A 207 3.76 -14.29 -24.49
N GLU A 208 2.47 -14.30 -24.17
CA GLU A 208 1.49 -13.40 -24.77
C GLU A 208 1.45 -12.08 -24.01
N PHE A 209 1.42 -10.99 -24.77
CA PHE A 209 1.32 -9.64 -24.25
C PHE A 209 0.02 -9.00 -24.69
N PHE A 210 -0.55 -8.20 -23.79
CA PHE A 210 -1.77 -7.43 -24.03
C PHE A 210 -1.52 -5.99 -23.59
N PRO A 211 -2.26 -5.00 -24.12
CA PRO A 211 -2.22 -3.65 -23.57
C PRO A 211 -2.87 -3.62 -22.18
N HIS A 212 -2.34 -2.76 -21.31
CA HIS A 212 -2.94 -2.51 -20.00
C HIS A 212 -4.36 -1.94 -20.18
N PRO A 213 -5.38 -2.44 -19.45
CA PRO A 213 -6.77 -1.99 -19.61
C PRO A 213 -6.96 -0.48 -19.44
N ASN A 214 -6.12 0.13 -18.60
CA ASN A 214 -6.11 1.57 -18.32
C ASN A 214 -4.84 2.27 -18.83
N GLY A 215 -4.16 1.73 -19.85
CA GLY A 215 -2.84 2.19 -20.30
C GLY A 215 -2.72 3.70 -20.53
N ASP A 216 -3.72 4.32 -21.17
CA ASP A 216 -3.72 5.75 -21.50
C ASP A 216 -3.87 6.68 -20.27
N SER A 217 -4.29 6.12 -19.13
CA SER A 217 -4.55 6.87 -17.90
C SER A 217 -3.82 6.31 -16.67
N LEU A 218 -2.95 5.31 -16.87
CA LEU A 218 -2.21 4.68 -15.79
C LEU A 218 -1.17 5.65 -15.23
N VAL A 219 -1.23 5.91 -13.92
CA VAL A 219 -0.27 6.78 -13.24
C VAL A 219 0.98 5.98 -12.88
N LEU A 220 2.13 6.34 -13.47
CA LEU A 220 3.41 5.74 -13.12
C LEU A 220 4.10 6.57 -12.04
N LEU A 221 4.50 5.93 -10.94
CA LEU A 221 5.21 6.56 -9.83
C LEU A 221 6.53 5.85 -9.56
N VAL A 222 7.62 6.61 -9.51
CA VAL A 222 8.93 6.10 -9.11
C VAL A 222 9.45 6.92 -7.94
N ILE A 223 9.73 6.25 -6.83
CA ILE A 223 10.36 6.86 -5.65
C ILE A 223 11.74 6.23 -5.49
N LYS A 224 12.78 7.07 -5.38
CA LYS A 224 14.15 6.62 -5.22
C LYS A 224 14.79 7.17 -3.95
N GLY A 225 15.85 6.52 -3.50
CA GLY A 225 16.64 6.97 -2.37
C GLY A 225 17.72 5.98 -1.96
N LEU A 226 18.69 6.50 -1.23
CA LEU A 226 19.88 5.75 -0.83
C LEU A 226 19.55 4.72 0.26
N SER A 227 20.07 3.51 0.11
CA SER A 227 20.10 2.47 1.15
C SER A 227 18.72 2.22 1.80
N MET A 228 17.66 2.13 0.99
CA MET A 228 16.28 2.05 1.50
C MET A 228 16.05 0.89 2.45
N MET A 229 16.69 -0.27 2.26
CA MET A 229 16.50 -1.40 3.17
C MET A 229 17.00 -1.10 4.59
N ASP A 230 18.09 -0.35 4.72
CA ASP A 230 18.62 0.07 6.01
C ASP A 230 17.66 1.05 6.70
N LEU A 231 17.08 1.99 5.93
CA LEU A 231 16.01 2.87 6.40
C LEU A 231 14.81 2.06 6.88
N VAL A 232 14.37 1.06 6.11
CA VAL A 232 13.26 0.17 6.52
C VAL A 232 13.60 -0.49 7.85
N HIS A 233 14.75 -1.16 7.97
CA HIS A 233 15.13 -1.84 9.19
C HIS A 233 15.21 -0.90 10.40
N GLU A 234 15.77 0.30 10.20
CA GLU A 234 15.89 1.31 11.26
C GLU A 234 14.51 1.86 11.68
N LEU A 235 13.60 2.06 10.72
CA LEU A 235 12.24 2.52 11.01
C LEU A 235 11.47 1.50 11.84
N TYR A 236 11.54 0.21 11.49
CA TYR A 236 10.95 -0.87 12.29
C TYR A 236 11.60 -0.99 13.67
N ARG A 237 12.92 -0.86 13.76
CA ARG A 237 13.65 -0.92 15.04
C ARG A 237 13.17 0.20 15.97
N ARG A 238 13.18 1.45 15.50
CA ARG A 238 12.69 2.60 16.27
C ARG A 238 11.21 2.48 16.60
N ALA A 239 10.40 2.02 15.66
CA ALA A 239 8.98 1.80 15.88
C ALA A 239 8.75 0.80 17.02
N ALA A 240 9.56 -0.25 17.17
CA ALA A 240 9.43 -1.18 18.30
C ALA A 240 10.04 -0.63 19.59
N ASP A 241 11.20 0.01 19.51
CA ASP A 241 11.98 0.47 20.67
C ASP A 241 11.35 1.70 21.35
N GLU A 242 10.65 2.55 20.60
CA GLU A 242 10.04 3.81 21.05
C GLU A 242 8.50 3.68 21.23
N ALA A 243 8.01 2.48 21.57
CA ALA A 243 6.57 2.17 21.76
C ALA A 243 6.08 2.30 23.20
#